data_AF-A0A7C4W7G6-F1
#
_entry.id   AF-A0A7C4W7G6-F1
#
_cell.length_a   1.000
_cell.length_b   1.000
_cell.length_c   1.000
_cell.angle_alpha   90.00
_cell.angle_beta   90.00
_cell.angle_gamma   90.00
#
_symmetry.space_group_name_H-M   'P 1'
#
loop_
_entity.id
_entity.type
_entity.pdbx_description
1 polymer ?
#
loop_
_entity_poly.entity_id
_entity_poly.type
_entity_poly.pdbx_seq_one_letter_code
_entity_poly.pdbx_strand_id
1 'polypeptide(L)' 'MPIIYLKSGGYCECEGYTIKDNCIKAVGVKFNVDNLPEELKKQKEAVIPLDNILYIVSPKS' A
#
# COMPACT_ATOMS: atom_id res chain seq x y z
N MET A 1 -1.90 11.80 2.00
CA MET A 1 -1.33 10.56 1.43
C MET A 1 -2.26 9.42 1.76
N PRO A 2 -2.78 8.68 0.76
CA PRO A 2 -3.57 7.48 1.02
C PRO A 2 -2.78 6.44 1.83
N ILE A 3 -3.51 5.67 2.63
CA ILE A 3 -2.98 4.57 3.44
C ILE A 3 -3.74 3.29 3.08
N ILE A 4 -3.02 2.25 2.71
CA ILE A 4 -3.57 0.93 2.39
C ILE A 4 -3.22 -0.02 3.54
N TYR A 5 -4.24 -0.53 4.23
CA TYR A 5 -4.06 -1.51 5.31
C TYR A 5 -4.09 -2.92 4.75
N LEU A 6 -3.13 -3.74 5.15
CA LEU A 6 -2.96 -5.12 4.65
C LEU A 6 -3.56 -6.12 5.63
N LYS A 7 -4.18 -7.19 5.11
CA LYS A 7 -4.72 -8.28 5.94
C LYS A 7 -3.65 -9.05 6.70
N SER A 8 -2.41 -9.05 6.20
CA SER A 8 -1.25 -9.67 6.85
C SER A 8 -0.78 -8.92 8.10
N GLY A 9 -1.36 -7.75 8.40
CA GLY A 9 -0.84 -6.80 9.37
C GLY A 9 0.06 -5.75 8.70
N GLY A 10 0.11 -4.57 9.32
CA GLY A 10 0.80 -3.40 8.80
C GLY A 10 0.00 -2.61 7.77
N TYR A 11 0.65 -1.58 7.22
CA TYR A 11 0.06 -0.69 6.23
C TYR A 11 1.14 -0.16 5.28
N CYS A 12 0.73 0.34 4.11
CA CYS A 12 1.58 1.16 3.28
C CYS A 12 0.98 2.55 3.04
N GLU A 13 1.85 3.55 3.11
CA GLU A 13 1.56 4.91 2.68
C GLU A 13 1.92 5.01 1.20
N CYS A 14 1.11 5.70 0.40
CA CYS A 14 1.46 5.98 -0.99
C CYS A 14 1.13 7.42 -1.36
N GLU A 15 1.75 7.91 -2.43
CA GLU A 15 1.43 9.22 -3.01
C GLU A 15 0.13 9.14 -3.82
N GLY A 16 -0.08 8.02 -4.50
CA GLY A 16 -1.29 7.74 -5.27
C GLY A 16 -1.47 6.26 -5.53
N TYR A 17 -2.67 5.88 -5.96
CA TYR A 17 -2.98 4.51 -6.36
C TYR A 17 -4.08 4.44 -7.41
N THR A 18 -4.10 3.35 -8.17
CA THR A 18 -5.17 2.99 -9.11
C THR A 18 -5.64 1.56 -8.81
N ILE A 19 -6.94 1.32 -8.94
CA ILE A 19 -7.53 -0.02 -8.82
C ILE A 19 -7.83 -0.54 -10.23
N LYS A 20 -7.23 -1.66 -10.62
CA LYS A 20 -7.47 -2.32 -11.91
C LYS A 20 -7.13 -3.80 -11.80
N ASP A 21 -7.85 -4.64 -12.54
CA ASP A 21 -7.55 -6.08 -12.67
C ASP A 21 -7.41 -6.80 -11.31
N ASN A 22 -8.35 -6.51 -10.40
CA ASN A 22 -8.38 -7.03 -9.02
C ASN A 22 -7.15 -6.71 -8.16
N CYS A 23 -6.37 -5.68 -8.54
CA CYS A 23 -5.18 -5.23 -7.84
C CYS A 23 -5.19 -3.72 -7.62
N ILE A 24 -4.47 -3.29 -6.59
CA ILE A 24 -4.07 -1.90 -6.41
C ILE A 24 -2.66 -1.72 -6.92
N LYS A 25 -2.48 -0.77 -7.83
CA LYS A 25 -1.16 -0.26 -8.21
C LYS A 25 -0.93 1.04 -7.47
N ALA A 26 -0.04 1.04 -6.49
CA ALA A 26 0.33 2.22 -5.71
C ALA A 26 1.69 2.76 -6.18
N VAL A 27 1.85 4.08 -6.14
CA VAL A 27 3.09 4.79 -6.50
C VAL A 27 3.63 5.59 -5.32
N GLY A 28 4.95 5.73 -5.22
CA GLY A 28 5.61 6.41 -4.09
C GLY A 28 5.32 5.70 -2.77
N VAL A 29 5.51 4.37 -2.74
CA VAL A 29 5.04 3.51 -1.66
C VAL A 29 6.05 3.43 -0.53
N LYS A 30 5.55 3.58 0.70
CA LYS A 30 6.30 3.33 1.91
C LYS A 30 5.58 2.27 2.76
N PHE A 31 6.19 1.09 2.90
CA PHE A 31 5.69 0.01 3.72
C PHE A 31 6.07 0.21 5.19
N ASN A 32 5.07 0.16 6.06
CA ASN A 32 5.18 0.11 7.50
C ASN A 32 4.65 -1.25 7.97
N VAL A 33 5.49 -2.27 7.84
CA VAL A 33 5.21 -3.65 8.25
C VAL A 33 6.38 -4.10 9.14
N ASP A 34 6.06 -4.78 10.24
CA ASP A 34 7.07 -5.36 11.13
C ASP A 34 7.91 -6.40 10.37
N ASN A 35 9.21 -6.45 10.63
CA ASN A 35 10.19 -7.34 9.98
C ASN A 35 10.51 -7.06 8.50
N LEU A 36 10.15 -5.91 7.96
CA LEU A 36 10.61 -5.51 6.63
C LEU A 36 11.98 -4.79 6.70
N PRO A 37 13.01 -5.24 5.98
CA PRO A 37 14.30 -4.52 5.87
C PRO A 37 14.09 -3.07 5.43
N GLU A 38 14.83 -2.12 6.00
CA GLU A 38 14.64 -0.68 5.72
C GLU A 38 14.77 -0.33 4.24
N GLU A 39 15.63 -1.04 3.51
CA GLU A 39 15.84 -0.88 2.07
C GLU A 39 14.59 -1.24 1.25
N LEU A 40 13.75 -2.15 1.76
CA LEU A 40 12.51 -2.59 1.12
C LEU A 40 11.29 -1.79 1.58
N LYS A 41 11.44 -0.95 2.61
CA LYS A 41 10.35 -0.09 3.12
C LYS A 41 9.96 1.00 2.13
N LYS A 42 10.82 1.41 1.21
CA LYS A 42 10.50 2.43 0.19
C LYS A 42 10.58 1.82 -1.19
N GLN A 43 9.49 1.90 -1.94
CA GLN A 43 9.40 1.38 -3.30
C GLN A 43 8.77 2.44 -4.21
N LYS A 44 9.24 2.50 -5.46
CA LYS A 44 8.65 3.42 -6.45
C LYS A 44 7.20 3.01 -6.77
N GLU A 45 6.95 1.72 -6.86
CA GLU A 45 5.65 1.14 -7.21
C GLU A 45 5.41 -0.14 -6.40
N ALA A 46 4.16 -0.42 -6.07
CA ALA A 46 3.75 -1.71 -5.52
C ALA A 46 2.43 -2.17 -6.14
N VAL A 47 2.34 -3.46 -6.45
CA VAL A 47 1.11 -4.11 -6.91
C VAL A 47 0.59 -5.01 -5.79
N ILE A 48 -0.58 -4.70 -5.27
CA ILE A 48 -1.18 -5.39 -4.11
C ILE A 48 -2.52 -5.97 -4.54
N PRO A 49 -2.69 -7.31 -4.53
CA PRO A 49 -3.98 -7.93 -4.81
C PRO A 49 -5.06 -7.43 -3.84
N LEU A 50 -6.28 -7.17 -4.33
CA LEU A 50 -7.39 -6.72 -3.47
C LEU A 50 -7.70 -7.72 -2.35
N ASP A 51 -7.47 -9.02 -2.58
CA ASP A 51 -7.61 -10.07 -1.57
C ASP A 51 -6.71 -9.87 -0.35
N ASN A 52 -5.59 -9.15 -0.50
CA ASN A 52 -4.64 -8.86 0.59
C ASN A 52 -4.94 -7.53 1.30
N ILE A 53 -5.97 -6.80 0.88
CA ILE A 53 -6.31 -5.48 1.41
C ILE A 53 -7.44 -5.58 2.43
N LEU A 54 -7.26 -4.93 3.57
CA LEU A 54 -8.27 -4.82 4.61
C LEU A 54 -9.20 -3.64 4.32
N TYR A 55 -8.64 -2.44 4.16
CA TYR A 55 -9.33 -1.24 3.69
C TYR A 55 -8.31 -0.18 3.26
N ILE A 56 -8.80 0.88 2.61
CA ILE A 56 -8.00 2.02 2.20
C ILE A 56 -8.54 3.28 2.89
N VAL A 57 -7.65 4.07 3.45
CA VAL A 57 -7.95 5.40 3.97
C VAL A 57 -7.39 6.42 3.00
N SER A 58 -8.26 7.03 2.19
CA SER A 58 -7.89 8.21 1.41
C SER A 58 -8.07 9.46 2.26
N PRO A 59 -7.16 10.46 2.18
CA PRO A 59 -7.43 11.78 2.75
C PRO A 59 -8.73 12.31 2.12
N LYS A 60 -9.65 12.81 2.95
CA LYS A 60 -10.88 13.45 2.45
C LYS A 60 -10.47 14.56 1.47
N SER A 61 -10.98 14.47 0.24
CA SER A 61 -10.99 15.58 -0.72
C SER A 61 -11.78 16.76 -0.17
#